data_AF-A0A7S2B7N8-F1
#
_entry.id   AF-A0A7S2B7N8-F1
#
_cell.length_a   1.000
_cell.length_b   1.000
_cell.length_c   1.000
_cell.angle_alpha   90.00
_cell.angle_beta   90.00
_cell.angle_gamma   90.00
#
_symmetry.space_group_name_H-M   'P 1'
#
loop_
_entity.id
_entity.type
_entity.pdbx_description
1 polymer ?
#
loop_
_entity_poly.entity_id
_entity_poly.type
_entity_poly.pdbx_seq_one_letter_code
_entity_poly.pdbx_strand_id
1 'polypeptide(L)'
;GRARGTGSAGLLDEALTHYVRSTAGSPGKVPKSGAAADEAAKLLATILEEEPGCAAAARALGCLHAAGACAQASALRWPELWERAASLGDEGAQFLLGQKLDAGDGVAQDRARALELWERAAGA
;
A
#
# COMPACT_ATOMS: atom_id res chain seq x y z
N GLY A 1 26.85 4.04 -19.25
CA GLY A 1 26.13 3.90 -17.98
C GLY A 1 25.28 5.13 -17.77
N ARG A 2 23.98 4.99 -17.55
CA ARG A 2 23.11 6.13 -17.20
C ARG A 2 22.91 6.11 -15.69
N ALA A 3 23.71 6.92 -14.99
CA ALA A 3 23.37 7.40 -13.67
C ALA A 3 22.12 8.28 -13.84
N ARG A 4 20.96 7.77 -13.44
CA ARG A 4 19.80 8.63 -13.17
C ARG A 4 19.74 8.77 -11.67
N GLY A 5 20.04 9.97 -11.19
CA GLY A 5 19.60 10.42 -9.88
C GLY A 5 18.09 10.56 -9.88
N THR A 6 17.37 9.44 -9.89
CA THR A 6 15.98 9.43 -9.49
C THR A 6 16.00 9.49 -7.97
N GLY A 7 15.83 10.69 -7.42
CA GLY A 7 15.46 10.83 -6.02
C GLY A 7 14.19 10.02 -5.75
N SER A 8 13.90 9.77 -4.47
CA SER A 8 12.75 8.98 -4.01
C SER A 8 11.43 9.28 -4.75
N ALA A 9 11.18 10.54 -5.10
CA ALA A 9 10.01 10.96 -5.89
C ALA A 9 9.92 10.32 -7.29
N GLY A 10 11.04 10.18 -8.01
CA GLY A 10 11.07 9.54 -9.33
C GLY A 10 10.88 8.02 -9.24
N LEU A 11 11.40 7.42 -8.19
CA LEU A 11 11.24 5.99 -7.91
C LEU A 11 9.78 5.67 -7.56
N LEU A 12 9.11 6.55 -6.82
CA LEU A 12 7.70 6.42 -6.48
C LEU A 12 6.79 6.49 -7.70
N ASP A 13 7.04 7.41 -8.64
CA ASP A 13 6.25 7.52 -9.88
C ASP A 13 6.37 6.25 -10.74
N GLU A 14 7.59 5.71 -10.86
CA GLU A 14 7.83 4.44 -11.55
C GLU A 14 7.09 3.28 -10.85
N ALA A 15 7.20 3.19 -9.53
CA ALA A 15 6.53 2.18 -8.73
C ALA A 15 5.00 2.23 -8.90
N LEU A 16 4.41 3.42 -8.85
CA LEU A 16 2.97 3.62 -9.01
C LEU A 16 2.50 3.32 -10.45
N THR A 17 3.34 3.56 -11.46
CA THR A 17 3.06 3.14 -12.84
C THR A 17 2.92 1.62 -12.94
N HIS A 18 3.84 0.89 -12.33
CA HIS A 18 3.77 -0.57 -12.26
C HIS A 18 2.55 -1.06 -11.45
N TYR A 19 2.24 -0.39 -10.33
CA TYR A 19 1.07 -0.68 -9.52
C TYR A 19 -0.24 -0.51 -10.32
N VAL A 20 -0.42 0.62 -11.01
CA VAL A 20 -1.62 0.87 -11.84
C VAL A 20 -1.75 -0.16 -12.97
N ARG A 21 -0.65 -0.61 -13.56
CA ARG A 21 -0.68 -1.72 -14.54
C ARG A 21 -1.20 -3.02 -13.92
N SER A 22 -0.86 -3.31 -12.67
CA SER A 22 -1.37 -4.48 -11.96
C SER A 22 -2.88 -4.42 -11.70
N THR A 23 -3.48 -3.23 -11.64
CA THR A 23 -4.93 -3.03 -11.44
C THR A 23 -5.70 -2.92 -12.76
N ALA A 24 -5.09 -3.35 -13.88
CA ALA A 24 -5.62 -3.18 -15.23
C ALA A 24 -5.89 -1.70 -15.60
N GLY A 25 -5.07 -0.78 -15.09
CA GLY A 25 -5.15 0.65 -15.39
C GLY A 25 -6.25 1.40 -14.65
N SER A 26 -7.01 0.74 -13.76
CA SER A 26 -8.08 1.38 -12.99
C SER A 26 -7.61 1.63 -11.54
N PRO A 27 -7.53 2.90 -11.09
CA PRO A 27 -7.31 3.20 -9.67
C PRO A 27 -8.41 2.56 -8.81
N GLY A 28 -8.05 2.01 -7.65
CA GLY A 28 -9.01 1.42 -6.70
C GLY A 28 -9.44 -0.03 -6.99
N LYS A 29 -9.00 -0.64 -8.10
CA LYS A 29 -9.17 -2.10 -8.29
C LYS A 29 -8.11 -2.89 -7.53
N VAL A 30 -8.47 -4.10 -7.12
CA VAL A 30 -7.54 -5.06 -6.50
C VAL A 30 -6.42 -5.39 -7.50
N PRO A 31 -5.14 -5.27 -7.10
CA PRO A 31 -4.00 -5.67 -7.91
C PRO A 31 -4.07 -7.14 -8.32
N LYS A 32 -3.65 -7.46 -9.55
CA LYS A 32 -3.52 -8.84 -10.02
C LYS A 32 -2.08 -9.30 -9.96
N SER A 33 -1.90 -10.59 -9.69
CA SER A 33 -0.58 -11.22 -9.70
C SER A 33 0.10 -11.11 -11.06
N GLY A 34 1.40 -10.82 -11.06
CA GLY A 34 2.23 -10.83 -12.25
C GLY A 34 3.38 -9.84 -12.20
N ALA A 35 4.17 -9.78 -13.28
CA ALA A 35 5.43 -9.04 -13.32
C ALA A 35 5.28 -7.55 -12.96
N ALA A 36 4.15 -6.92 -13.30
CA ALA A 36 3.89 -5.54 -12.92
C ALA A 36 3.70 -5.36 -11.41
N ALA A 37 3.00 -6.28 -10.74
CA ALA A 37 2.83 -6.27 -9.30
C ALA A 37 4.14 -6.58 -8.56
N ASP A 38 4.92 -7.54 -9.06
CA ASP A 38 6.24 -7.87 -8.51
C ASP A 38 7.22 -6.70 -8.62
N GLU A 39 7.24 -6.02 -9.76
CA GLU A 39 8.13 -4.87 -9.97
C GLU A 39 7.71 -3.67 -9.12
N ALA A 40 6.40 -3.40 -9.04
CA ALA A 40 5.88 -2.39 -8.10
C ALA A 40 6.30 -2.73 -6.66
N ALA A 41 6.11 -3.98 -6.21
CA ALA A 41 6.44 -4.38 -4.85
C ALA A 41 7.91 -4.16 -4.50
N LYS A 42 8.83 -4.51 -5.42
CA LYS A 42 10.27 -4.27 -5.23
C LYS A 42 10.59 -2.79 -5.06
N LEU A 43 10.11 -1.95 -5.97
CA LEU A 43 10.38 -0.51 -5.94
C LEU A 43 9.81 0.14 -4.68
N LEU A 44 8.58 -0.22 -4.30
CA LEU A 44 7.93 0.28 -3.09
C LEU A 44 8.68 -0.16 -1.83
N ALA A 45 9.20 -1.38 -1.78
CA ALA A 45 10.02 -1.85 -0.68
C ALA A 45 11.32 -1.03 -0.56
N THR A 46 12.03 -0.80 -1.67
CA THR A 46 13.23 0.06 -1.69
C THR A 46 12.93 1.48 -1.22
N ILE A 47 11.81 2.07 -1.65
CA ILE A 47 11.39 3.40 -1.17
C ILE A 47 11.18 3.40 0.34
N LEU A 48 10.61 2.33 0.93
CA LEU A 48 10.36 2.28 2.37
C LEU A 48 11.62 2.03 3.21
N GLU A 49 12.68 1.46 2.61
CA GLU A 49 14.00 1.33 3.23
C GLU A 49 14.69 2.70 3.33
N GLU A 50 14.58 3.52 2.28
CA GLU A 50 15.20 4.85 2.22
C GLU A 50 14.34 5.94 2.90
N GLU A 51 13.04 5.90 2.67
CA GLU A 51 12.04 6.85 3.13
C GLU A 51 10.92 6.14 3.91
N PRO A 52 11.20 5.77 5.17
CA PRO A 52 10.23 5.14 6.05
C PRO A 52 8.93 5.96 6.25
N GLY A 53 8.92 7.26 5.95
CA GLY A 53 7.75 8.13 6.03
C GLY A 53 6.87 8.16 4.78
N CYS A 54 7.18 7.38 3.74
CA CYS A 54 6.42 7.42 2.49
C CYS A 54 5.09 6.64 2.61
N ALA A 55 4.03 7.34 3.05
CA ALA A 55 2.73 6.73 3.29
C ALA A 55 2.10 6.13 2.01
N ALA A 56 2.29 6.78 0.86
CA ALA A 56 1.84 6.27 -0.43
C ALA A 56 2.52 4.94 -0.79
N ALA A 57 3.83 4.81 -0.52
CA ALA A 57 4.56 3.57 -0.78
C ALA A 57 4.08 2.44 0.14
N ALA A 58 3.92 2.73 1.43
CA ALA A 58 3.42 1.79 2.42
C ALA A 58 2.00 1.31 2.07
N ARG A 59 1.10 2.22 1.69
CA ARG A 59 -0.26 1.85 1.25
C ARG A 59 -0.23 0.95 0.03
N ALA A 60 0.49 1.34 -1.03
CA ALA A 60 0.51 0.59 -2.29
C ALA A 60 1.13 -0.81 -2.10
N LEU A 61 2.20 -0.92 -1.32
CA LEU A 61 2.80 -2.22 -1.01
C LEU A 61 1.84 -3.08 -0.19
N GLY A 62 1.16 -2.49 0.80
CA GLY A 62 0.13 -3.17 1.58
C GLY A 62 -1.00 -3.71 0.70
N CYS A 63 -1.43 -2.96 -0.33
CA CYS A 63 -2.42 -3.44 -1.30
C CYS A 63 -1.94 -4.65 -2.10
N LEU A 64 -0.68 -4.67 -2.55
CA LEU A 64 -0.12 -5.80 -3.26
C LEU A 64 -0.04 -7.05 -2.38
N HIS A 65 0.34 -6.89 -1.12
CA HIS A 65 0.40 -7.97 -0.13
C HIS A 65 -0.99 -8.48 0.25
N ALA A 66 -1.94 -7.59 0.53
CA ALA A 66 -3.32 -7.96 0.87
C ALA A 66 -4.03 -8.70 -0.28
N ALA A 67 -3.68 -8.37 -1.53
CA ALA A 67 -4.20 -9.04 -2.71
C ALA A 67 -3.47 -10.36 -3.05
N GLY A 68 -2.35 -10.67 -2.40
CA GLY A 68 -1.48 -11.78 -2.79
C GLY A 68 -0.90 -11.62 -4.22
N ALA A 69 -0.73 -10.38 -4.67
CA ALA A 69 -0.39 -10.05 -6.06
C ALA A 69 1.12 -10.03 -6.34
N CYS A 70 1.97 -10.03 -5.32
CA CYS A 70 3.42 -10.07 -5.51
C CYS A 70 4.03 -11.31 -4.86
N ALA A 71 5.16 -11.77 -5.39
CA ALA A 71 5.92 -12.91 -4.86
C ALA A 71 6.39 -12.67 -3.41
N GLN A 72 6.60 -11.40 -3.00
CA GLN A 72 6.94 -11.06 -1.62
C GLN A 72 5.74 -11.03 -0.67
N ALA A 73 4.50 -11.26 -1.14
CA ALA A 73 3.30 -11.16 -0.32
C ALA A 73 3.33 -12.03 0.95
N SER A 74 4.12 -13.11 0.95
CA SER A 74 4.29 -14.00 2.10
C SER A 74 5.25 -13.47 3.19
N ALA A 75 6.12 -12.51 2.87
CA ALA A 75 7.22 -12.08 3.75
C ALA A 75 6.84 -10.89 4.65
N LEU A 76 5.96 -10.00 4.18
CA LEU A 76 5.45 -8.87 4.96
C LEU A 76 3.94 -8.99 5.13
N ARG A 77 3.46 -8.59 6.29
CA ARG A 77 2.05 -8.57 6.61
C ARG A 77 1.49 -7.19 6.21
N TRP A 78 0.44 -7.19 5.39
CA TRP A 78 -0.22 -5.99 4.91
C TRP A 78 -0.82 -5.09 6.02
N PRO A 79 -1.27 -5.61 7.20
CA PRO A 79 -1.80 -4.76 8.26
C PRO A 79 -0.77 -3.74 8.71
N GLU A 80 0.48 -4.15 8.96
CA GLU A 80 1.56 -3.30 9.46
C GLU A 80 1.90 -2.18 8.48
N LEU A 81 1.85 -2.46 7.17
CA LEU A 81 2.05 -1.46 6.12
C LEU A 81 0.94 -0.42 6.10
N TRP A 82 -0.32 -0.85 6.27
CA TRP A 82 -1.46 0.07 6.31
C TRP A 82 -1.56 0.83 7.63
N GLU A 83 -1.22 0.22 8.77
CA GLU A 83 -1.09 0.88 10.07
C GLU A 83 -0.10 2.04 9.99
N ARG A 84 1.06 1.79 9.37
CA ARG A 84 2.09 2.80 9.14
C ARG A 84 1.58 3.93 8.24
N ALA A 85 0.97 3.61 7.11
CA ALA A 85 0.41 4.64 6.23
C ALA A 85 -0.72 5.44 6.92
N ALA A 86 -1.59 4.77 7.67
CA ALA A 86 -2.70 5.40 8.37
C ALA A 86 -2.23 6.32 9.52
N SER A 87 -1.16 5.94 10.22
CA SER A 87 -0.53 6.77 11.25
C SER A 87 0.21 7.98 10.68
N LEU A 88 0.62 7.93 9.42
CA LEU A 88 1.14 9.08 8.66
C LEU A 88 0.04 9.95 8.03
N GLY A 89 -1.24 9.63 8.26
CA GLY A 89 -2.36 10.41 7.76
C GLY A 89 -2.85 10.06 6.35
N ASP A 90 -2.41 8.94 5.76
CA ASP A 90 -2.93 8.51 4.46
C ASP A 90 -4.39 8.02 4.60
N GLU A 91 -5.31 8.82 4.07
CA GLU A 91 -6.77 8.59 4.08
C GLU A 91 -7.15 7.25 3.44
N GLY A 92 -6.44 6.87 2.37
CA GLY A 92 -6.67 5.59 1.69
C GLY A 92 -6.34 4.40 2.57
N ALA A 93 -5.25 4.47 3.34
CA ALA A 93 -4.84 3.42 4.26
C ALA A 93 -5.77 3.34 5.48
N GLN A 94 -6.20 4.49 6.00
CA GLN A 94 -7.21 4.56 7.05
C GLN A 94 -8.51 3.88 6.59
N PHE A 95 -9.00 4.20 5.39
CA PHE A 95 -10.19 3.57 4.84
C PHE A 95 -10.05 2.05 4.66
N LEU A 96 -8.96 1.61 4.03
CA LEU A 96 -8.70 0.19 3.76
C LEU A 96 -8.52 -0.63 5.04
N LEU A 97 -7.77 -0.10 6.01
CA LEU A 97 -7.58 -0.74 7.30
C LEU A 97 -8.91 -0.82 8.07
N GLY A 98 -9.70 0.24 8.07
CA GLY A 98 -11.04 0.23 8.67
C GLY A 98 -11.95 -0.83 8.05
N GLN A 99 -11.93 -0.98 6.71
CA GLN A 99 -12.67 -2.05 6.04
C GLN A 99 -12.26 -3.45 6.50
N LYS A 100 -10.95 -3.70 6.67
CA LYS A 100 -10.48 -5.01 7.13
C LYS A 100 -10.78 -5.27 8.61
N LEU A 101 -10.72 -4.24 9.46
CA LEU A 101 -11.09 -4.33 10.86
C LEU A 101 -12.59 -4.54 11.05
N ASP A 102 -13.46 -3.91 10.26
CA ASP A 102 -14.91 -4.17 10.31
C ASP A 102 -15.24 -5.60 9.84
N ALA A 103 -14.56 -6.07 8.79
CA ALA A 103 -14.78 -7.42 8.25
C ALA A 103 -14.11 -8.54 9.07
N GLY A 104 -13.06 -8.24 9.84
CA GLY A 104 -12.21 -9.25 10.48
C GLY A 104 -11.37 -10.06 9.47
N ASP A 105 -11.02 -9.46 8.33
CA ASP A 105 -10.30 -10.14 7.25
C ASP A 105 -8.79 -9.95 7.40
N GLY A 106 -8.11 -11.02 7.86
CA GLY A 106 -6.66 -11.07 8.14
C GLY A 106 -6.18 -10.18 9.30
N VAL A 107 -7.12 -9.53 10.01
CA VAL A 107 -6.95 -8.88 11.31
C VAL A 107 -8.12 -9.25 12.21
N ALA A 108 -7.99 -9.10 13.53
CA ALA A 108 -9.12 -9.27 14.43
C ALA A 108 -10.20 -8.22 14.14
N GLN A 109 -11.47 -8.64 14.21
CA GLN A 109 -12.58 -7.71 13.99
C GLN A 109 -12.61 -6.66 15.11
N ASP A 110 -12.61 -5.38 14.73
CA ASP A 110 -12.71 -4.24 15.63
C ASP A 110 -13.46 -3.10 14.95
N ARG A 111 -14.79 -3.07 15.16
CA ARG A 111 -15.67 -2.07 14.55
C ARG A 111 -15.49 -0.67 15.13
N ALA A 112 -15.10 -0.56 16.40
CA ALA A 112 -14.89 0.73 17.03
C ALA A 112 -13.68 1.41 16.38
N ARG A 113 -12.58 0.67 16.25
CA ARG A 113 -11.38 1.16 15.57
C ARG A 113 -11.59 1.40 14.08
N ALA A 114 -12.41 0.58 13.41
CA ALA A 114 -12.79 0.82 12.02
C ALA A 114 -13.50 2.18 11.85
N LEU A 115 -14.45 2.49 12.74
CA LEU A 115 -15.16 3.76 12.74
C LEU A 115 -14.19 4.95 12.95
N GLU A 116 -13.30 4.87 13.94
CA GLU A 116 -12.29 5.91 14.19
C GLU A 116 -11.41 6.18 12.97
N LEU A 117 -10.99 5.12 12.26
CA LEU A 117 -10.20 5.27 11.04
C LEU A 117 -11.00 5.90 9.91
N TRP A 118 -12.28 5.56 9.76
CA TRP A 118 -13.15 6.17 8.75
C TRP A 118 -13.47 7.62 9.03
N GLU A 119 -13.69 7.99 10.29
CA GLU A 119 -13.87 9.39 10.70
C GLU A 119 -12.63 10.22 10.36
N ARG A 120 -11.44 9.68 10.67
CA ARG A 120 -10.16 10.31 10.29
C ARG A 120 -10.00 10.44 8.77
N ALA A 121 -10.38 9.42 8.02
CA ALA A 121 -10.31 9.44 6.55
C ALA A 121 -11.31 10.43 5.93
N ALA A 122 -12.40 10.73 6.62
CA ALA A 122 -13.40 11.72 6.20
C ALA A 122 -13.04 13.16 6.61
N GLY A 123 -11.95 13.36 7.34
CA GLY A 123 -11.54 14.67 7.84
C GLY A 123 -12.45 15.25 8.94
N ALA A 124 -13.12 14.37 9.69
CA ALA A 124 -14.07 14.73 10.75
C ALA A 124 -13.39 15.23 12.04
#